data_AF-A0A946YAV8-F1
#
_entry.id   AF-A0A946YAV8-F1
#
_cell.length_a   1.000
_cell.length_b   1.000
_cell.length_c   1.000
_cell.angle_alpha   90.00
_cell.angle_beta   90.00
_cell.angle_gamma   90.00
#
_symmetry.space_group_name_H-M   'P 1'
#
loop_
_entity.id
_entity.type
_entity.pdbx_description
1 polymer ?
#
loop_
_entity_poly.entity_id
_entity_poly.type
_entity_poly.pdbx_seq_one_letter_code
_entity_poly.pdbx_strand_id
1 'polypeptide(L)'
;MTITSDSFDVKEFLRTLTGLPGVYRMLDASGAVIYVGKAGNLRKRVSSYFRKSGLSPKTHALVEQIAGIETTVTRTEGEALLLESNLIKQFRPRYNVLLRDDKSYPYIYLSTEQDYPRVTMHRGARRGKGRYFGPYPNAGSVRESLHLLQKLFRVRQCEDSFFNNRSRPCLQYQIKRCTAPCVGNITRAEYAEDVQHTALFLEGKSNQVIDDLVRLMEQAAADRHYELAAVYRDRIASLRHVQEKQYVSKERGDLDVLACLSGSGTACVQVFFIRAGRSLGNAVFFPKVPMESSEAEILSAFVPQYYLDKAVPPELLLSHKPGDWQVIEEMLSSRAGHDVSIRSQVRGDRARWVEMARKNAAYALEAHVNSRTGYAGRLRDLATVLALDDLPGRIECFDISHTSGEATVASCVVFGQEGPLKSDYRRFNIRDIQAGDDYAAMDQAVKRHYTRLVKGEGSLPDLLLIDGGKGQVGAALAVLDELQVKDVQVVGVAKGEGRKPGLEKLYIAGGDKMLDLPVDSPAQHLIQQ
;
A
#
# COMPACT_ATOMS: atom_id res chain seq x y z
N MET A 1 -8.67 -48.96 12.42
CA MET A 1 -9.11 -48.76 11.02
C MET A 1 -8.34 -47.58 10.47
N THR A 2 -7.25 -47.88 9.78
CA THR A 2 -6.42 -46.92 9.06
C THR A 2 -7.24 -46.40 7.88
N ILE A 3 -7.65 -45.13 7.94
CA ILE A 3 -8.28 -44.44 6.81
C ILE A 3 -7.16 -44.20 5.80
N THR A 4 -7.04 -45.08 4.81
CA THR A 4 -6.24 -44.83 3.61
C THR A 4 -6.85 -43.64 2.88
N SER A 5 -6.09 -42.56 2.72
CA SER A 5 -6.49 -41.42 1.91
C SER A 5 -6.76 -41.89 0.48
N ASP A 6 -7.99 -41.74 0.01
CA ASP A 6 -8.33 -41.90 -1.40
C ASP A 6 -7.39 -41.01 -2.22
N SER A 7 -6.53 -41.63 -3.04
CA SER A 7 -5.71 -40.88 -3.99
C SER A 7 -6.64 -40.22 -5.00
N PHE A 8 -6.62 -38.89 -5.08
CA PHE A 8 -7.41 -38.12 -6.03
C PHE A 8 -7.19 -38.62 -7.47
N ASP A 9 -8.22 -39.24 -8.07
CA ASP A 9 -8.16 -39.70 -9.46
C ASP A 9 -8.35 -38.52 -10.42
N VAL A 10 -7.22 -37.93 -10.79
CA VAL A 10 -7.13 -36.84 -11.76
C VAL A 10 -7.81 -37.22 -13.09
N LYS A 11 -7.68 -38.46 -13.58
CA LYS A 11 -8.21 -38.84 -14.89
C LYS A 11 -9.73 -38.87 -14.88
N GLU A 12 -10.33 -39.40 -13.82
CA GLU A 12 -11.78 -39.39 -13.66
C GLU A 12 -12.30 -37.96 -13.54
N PHE A 13 -11.66 -37.14 -12.71
CA PHE A 13 -12.04 -35.72 -12.55
C PHE A 13 -11.96 -34.94 -13.87
N LEU A 14 -10.89 -35.11 -14.67
CA LEU A 14 -10.76 -34.40 -15.94
C LEU A 14 -11.90 -34.70 -16.93
N ARG A 15 -12.55 -35.88 -16.82
CA ARG A 15 -13.70 -36.24 -17.67
C ARG A 15 -14.99 -35.51 -17.28
N THR A 16 -15.14 -35.11 -16.02
CA THR A 16 -16.34 -34.41 -15.53
C THR A 16 -16.33 -32.91 -15.87
N LEU A 17 -15.15 -32.35 -16.19
CA LEU A 17 -15.00 -30.93 -16.50
C LEU A 17 -15.82 -30.48 -17.71
N THR A 18 -16.39 -29.28 -17.62
CA THR A 18 -17.17 -28.66 -18.69
C THR A 18 -16.28 -27.88 -19.65
N GLY A 19 -16.79 -27.60 -20.86
CA GLY A 19 -16.14 -26.69 -21.81
C GLY A 19 -16.43 -25.21 -21.56
N LEU A 20 -17.14 -24.87 -20.49
CA LEU A 20 -17.58 -23.52 -20.17
C LEU A 20 -16.46 -22.71 -19.50
N PRO A 21 -16.54 -21.37 -19.51
CA PRO A 21 -15.64 -20.52 -18.75
C PRO A 21 -15.87 -20.70 -17.24
N GLY A 22 -14.82 -20.46 -16.46
CA GLY A 22 -14.91 -20.53 -15.01
C GLY A 22 -13.57 -20.44 -14.32
N VAL A 23 -13.60 -20.64 -13.01
CA VAL A 23 -12.44 -20.62 -12.13
C VAL A 23 -12.21 -22.02 -11.58
N TYR A 24 -10.96 -22.43 -11.44
CA TYR A 24 -10.55 -23.65 -10.79
C TYR A 24 -9.62 -23.37 -9.61
N ARG A 25 -9.76 -24.15 -8.54
CA ARG A 25 -8.91 -24.14 -7.36
C ARG A 25 -8.20 -25.47 -7.27
N MET A 26 -6.89 -25.44 -7.04
CA MET A 26 -6.10 -26.63 -6.75
C MET A 26 -5.80 -26.66 -5.25
N LEU A 27 -6.03 -27.80 -4.63
CA LEU A 27 -5.90 -28.03 -3.20
C LEU A 27 -4.77 -29.03 -2.93
N ASP A 28 -4.06 -28.86 -1.82
CA ASP A 28 -3.10 -29.83 -1.33
C ASP A 28 -3.73 -30.93 -0.47
N ALA A 29 -2.92 -31.87 0.03
CA ALA A 29 -3.37 -32.99 0.85
C ALA A 29 -4.02 -32.57 2.19
N SER A 30 -3.79 -31.33 2.65
CA SER A 30 -4.46 -30.77 3.83
C SER A 30 -5.79 -30.08 3.51
N GLY A 31 -6.15 -29.97 2.23
CA GLY A 31 -7.31 -29.22 1.76
C GLY A 31 -7.06 -27.71 1.65
N ALA A 32 -5.81 -27.24 1.71
CA ALA A 32 -5.49 -25.83 1.55
C ALA A 32 -5.41 -25.45 0.06
N VAL A 33 -5.93 -24.28 -0.31
CA VAL A 33 -5.88 -23.78 -1.70
C VAL A 33 -4.47 -23.31 -2.02
N ILE A 34 -3.78 -24.03 -2.91
CA ILE A 34 -2.39 -23.75 -3.31
C ILE A 34 -2.31 -22.96 -4.62
N TYR A 35 -3.33 -23.04 -5.47
CA TYR A 35 -3.44 -22.28 -6.71
C TYR A 35 -4.90 -22.00 -7.10
N VAL A 36 -5.14 -20.83 -7.68
CA VAL A 36 -6.41 -20.43 -8.28
C VAL A 36 -6.13 -19.98 -9.71
N GLY A 37 -6.92 -20.43 -10.67
CA GLY A 37 -6.77 -20.02 -12.06
C GLY A 37 -8.11 -19.82 -12.78
N LYS A 38 -8.16 -18.86 -13.71
CA LYS A 38 -9.27 -18.71 -14.65
C LYS A 38 -9.10 -19.56 -15.92
N ALA A 39 -10.21 -19.88 -16.56
CA ALA A 39 -10.24 -20.54 -17.85
C ALA A 39 -11.42 -20.05 -18.68
N GLY A 40 -11.21 -19.73 -19.97
CA GLY A 40 -12.29 -19.63 -20.95
C GLY A 40 -12.92 -20.99 -21.29
N ASN A 41 -12.19 -22.08 -21.04
CA ASN A 41 -12.67 -23.46 -21.17
C ASN A 41 -12.01 -24.32 -20.08
N LEU A 42 -12.78 -24.66 -19.04
CA LEU A 42 -12.28 -25.39 -17.87
C LEU A 42 -11.63 -26.72 -18.24
N ARG A 43 -12.28 -27.54 -19.06
CA ARG A 43 -11.75 -28.85 -19.51
C ARG A 43 -10.38 -28.70 -20.17
N LYS A 44 -10.26 -27.86 -21.20
CA LYS A 44 -8.99 -27.65 -21.93
C LYS A 44 -7.90 -27.09 -21.01
N ARG A 45 -8.23 -26.11 -20.16
CA ARG A 45 -7.25 -25.44 -19.30
C ARG A 45 -6.72 -26.36 -18.19
N VAL A 46 -7.60 -27.00 -17.43
CA VAL A 46 -7.19 -27.88 -16.32
C VAL A 46 -6.44 -29.10 -16.86
N SER A 47 -6.88 -29.67 -17.99
CA SER A 47 -6.18 -30.79 -18.62
C SER A 47 -4.76 -30.43 -19.08
N SER A 48 -4.46 -29.15 -19.33
CA SER A 48 -3.12 -28.73 -19.79
C SER A 48 -2.03 -28.90 -18.73
N TYR A 49 -2.39 -28.88 -17.44
CA TYR A 49 -1.45 -29.09 -16.33
C TYR A 49 -0.94 -30.53 -16.24
N PHE A 50 -1.70 -31.51 -16.75
CA PHE A 50 -1.42 -32.94 -16.62
C PHE A 50 -0.84 -33.56 -17.90
N ARG A 51 -0.24 -32.74 -18.77
CA ARG A 51 0.45 -33.21 -19.97
C ARG A 51 1.79 -33.86 -19.60
N LYS A 52 2.19 -34.88 -20.35
CA LYS A 52 3.43 -35.64 -20.09
C LYS A 52 4.72 -34.86 -20.39
N SER A 53 4.66 -33.82 -21.23
CA SER A 53 5.82 -33.03 -21.64
C SER A 53 5.44 -31.57 -21.90
N GLY A 54 6.44 -30.67 -21.86
CA GLY A 54 6.26 -29.25 -22.15
C GLY A 54 5.72 -28.40 -20.99
N LEU A 55 5.75 -28.92 -19.76
CA LEU A 55 5.39 -28.15 -18.57
C LEU A 55 6.63 -27.38 -18.07
N SER A 56 6.42 -26.15 -17.59
CA SER A 56 7.49 -25.40 -16.92
C SER A 56 7.85 -26.04 -15.56
N PRO A 57 9.08 -25.84 -15.05
CA PRO A 57 9.49 -26.35 -13.74
C PRO A 57 8.51 -25.97 -12.61
N LYS A 58 8.03 -24.71 -12.63
CA LYS A 58 6.99 -24.20 -11.73
C LYS A 58 5.69 -25.01 -11.81
N THR A 59 5.26 -25.36 -13.02
CA THR A 59 4.01 -26.12 -13.23
C THR A 59 4.16 -27.55 -12.73
N HIS A 60 5.32 -28.18 -12.95
CA HIS A 60 5.62 -29.50 -12.38
C HIS A 60 5.55 -29.48 -10.85
N ALA A 61 6.23 -28.54 -10.19
CA ALA A 61 6.22 -28.41 -8.73
C ALA A 61 4.84 -28.10 -8.14
N LEU A 62 3.97 -27.42 -8.89
CA LEU A 62 2.57 -27.24 -8.51
C LEU A 62 1.80 -28.55 -8.59
N VAL A 63 1.90 -29.27 -9.73
CA VAL A 63 1.14 -30.49 -10.00
C VAL A 63 1.43 -31.60 -9.01
N GLU A 64 2.68 -31.72 -8.55
CA GLU A 64 3.10 -32.69 -7.52
C GLU A 64 2.40 -32.50 -6.16
N GLN A 65 1.93 -31.28 -5.86
CA GLN A 65 1.25 -30.98 -4.59
C GLN A 65 -0.27 -31.07 -4.68
N ILE A 66 -0.84 -31.31 -5.85
CA ILE A 66 -2.30 -31.35 -6.03
C ILE A 66 -2.86 -32.65 -5.45
N ALA A 67 -3.72 -32.53 -4.44
CA ALA A 67 -4.55 -33.61 -3.91
C ALA A 67 -6.04 -33.39 -4.16
N GLY A 68 -6.45 -32.26 -4.74
CA GLY A 68 -7.85 -32.01 -5.11
C GLY A 68 -7.99 -30.84 -6.07
N ILE A 69 -9.07 -30.84 -6.86
CA ILE A 69 -9.43 -29.72 -7.73
C ILE A 69 -10.92 -29.43 -7.59
N GLU A 70 -11.25 -28.15 -7.44
CA GLU A 70 -12.62 -27.66 -7.44
C GLU A 70 -12.82 -26.67 -8.58
N THR A 71 -14.03 -26.60 -9.13
CA THR A 71 -14.35 -25.66 -10.22
C THR A 71 -15.64 -24.90 -9.96
N THR A 72 -15.70 -23.68 -10.47
CA THR A 72 -16.89 -22.83 -10.45
C THR A 72 -17.08 -22.27 -11.85
N VAL A 73 -18.20 -22.61 -12.49
CA VAL A 73 -18.55 -22.14 -13.84
C VAL A 73 -19.07 -20.71 -13.78
N THR A 74 -18.67 -19.88 -14.74
CA THR A 74 -19.14 -18.49 -14.91
C THR A 74 -19.82 -18.33 -16.27
N ARG A 75 -20.45 -17.17 -16.53
CA ARG A 75 -21.08 -16.91 -17.82
C ARG A 75 -20.07 -16.42 -18.85
N THR A 76 -19.14 -15.58 -18.43
CA THR A 76 -18.09 -15.02 -19.30
C THR A 76 -16.70 -15.25 -18.72
N GLU A 77 -15.67 -15.06 -19.55
CA GLU A 77 -14.28 -15.10 -19.11
C GLU A 77 -13.92 -13.89 -18.22
N GLY A 78 -14.54 -12.73 -18.46
CA GLY A 78 -14.41 -11.56 -17.58
C GLY A 78 -14.95 -11.80 -16.17
N GLU A 79 -16.09 -12.48 -16.03
CA GLU A 79 -16.61 -12.93 -14.73
C GLU A 79 -15.67 -13.93 -14.05
N ALA A 80 -15.09 -14.86 -14.82
CA ALA A 80 -14.09 -15.80 -14.30
C ALA A 80 -12.86 -15.07 -13.76
N LEU A 81 -12.37 -14.05 -14.48
CA LEU A 81 -11.23 -13.25 -14.06
C LEU A 81 -11.52 -12.44 -12.78
N LEU A 82 -12.72 -11.88 -12.66
CA LEU A 82 -13.14 -11.17 -11.45
C LEU A 82 -13.21 -12.12 -10.24
N LEU A 83 -13.83 -13.29 -10.43
CA LEU A 83 -13.92 -14.31 -9.38
C LEU A 83 -12.54 -14.83 -8.99
N GLU A 84 -11.68 -15.15 -9.95
CA GLU A 84 -10.28 -15.56 -9.72
C GLU A 84 -9.55 -14.54 -8.85
N SER A 85 -9.62 -13.25 -9.22
CA SER A 85 -8.95 -12.18 -8.50
C SER A 85 -9.43 -12.10 -7.04
N ASN A 86 -10.75 -12.24 -6.81
CA ASN A 86 -11.32 -12.26 -5.46
C ASN A 86 -10.87 -13.48 -4.65
N LEU A 87 -10.83 -14.66 -5.26
CA LEU A 87 -10.39 -15.89 -4.61
C LEU A 87 -8.89 -15.86 -4.30
N ILE A 88 -8.05 -15.27 -5.17
CA ILE A 88 -6.63 -15.04 -4.90
C ILE A 88 -6.47 -14.10 -3.69
N LYS A 89 -7.26 -13.02 -3.63
CA LYS A 89 -7.22 -12.09 -2.49
C LYS A 89 -7.65 -12.75 -1.18
N GLN A 90 -8.63 -13.65 -1.24
CA GLN A 90 -9.15 -14.40 -0.10
C GLN A 90 -8.17 -15.47 0.40
N PHE A 91 -7.71 -16.35 -0.48
CA PHE A 91 -6.92 -17.54 -0.10
C PHE A 91 -5.41 -17.30 -0.09
N ARG A 92 -4.93 -16.27 -0.80
CA ARG A 92 -3.51 -15.94 -0.98
C ARG A 92 -2.64 -17.17 -1.33
N PRO A 93 -3.00 -17.92 -2.40
CA PRO A 93 -2.39 -19.21 -2.70
C PRO A 93 -0.89 -19.06 -3.03
N ARG A 94 -0.09 -20.04 -2.60
CA ARG A 94 1.38 -20.02 -2.72
C ARG A 94 1.88 -19.84 -4.16
N TYR A 95 1.20 -20.44 -5.13
CA TYR A 95 1.64 -20.47 -6.53
C TYR A 95 1.05 -19.36 -7.40
N ASN A 96 0.22 -18.48 -6.84
CA ASN A 96 -0.29 -17.29 -7.52
C ASN A 96 0.64 -16.08 -7.34
N VAL A 97 0.57 -15.13 -8.28
CA VAL A 97 1.13 -13.79 -8.07
C VAL A 97 0.24 -13.06 -7.08
N LEU A 98 0.81 -12.60 -5.96
CA LEU A 98 0.06 -11.97 -4.87
C LEU A 98 0.40 -10.48 -4.74
N LEU A 99 -0.61 -9.64 -4.85
CA LEU A 99 -0.52 -8.24 -4.46
C LEU A 99 -0.75 -8.09 -2.95
N ARG A 100 0.29 -7.68 -2.21
CA ARG A 100 0.24 -7.51 -0.74
C ARG A 100 -0.17 -6.12 -0.25
N ASP A 101 -0.24 -5.12 -1.11
CA ASP A 101 -0.52 -3.73 -0.71
C ASP A 101 -1.95 -3.31 -1.10
N ASP A 102 -2.82 -3.19 -0.10
CA ASP A 102 -4.25 -2.88 -0.23
C ASP A 102 -4.60 -1.44 0.19
N LYS A 103 -3.61 -0.53 0.25
CA LYS A 103 -3.85 0.85 0.67
C LYS A 103 -4.94 1.51 -0.17
N SER A 104 -5.97 2.04 0.51
CA SER A 104 -6.94 2.95 -0.09
C SER A 104 -6.23 4.22 -0.56
N TYR A 105 -6.41 4.61 -1.82
CA TYR A 105 -5.81 5.85 -2.31
C TYR A 105 -6.47 7.08 -1.71
N PRO A 106 -5.67 8.09 -1.32
CA PRO A 106 -6.22 9.36 -0.91
C PRO A 106 -6.70 10.16 -2.12
N TYR A 107 -7.70 11.00 -1.86
CA TYR A 107 -8.29 11.94 -2.80
C TYR A 107 -8.21 13.34 -2.21
N ILE A 108 -8.31 14.35 -3.08
CA ILE A 108 -8.74 15.68 -2.67
C ILE A 108 -10.27 15.69 -2.70
N TYR A 109 -10.89 16.08 -1.59
CA TYR A 109 -12.32 16.25 -1.44
C TYR A 109 -12.65 17.73 -1.33
N LEU A 110 -13.55 18.19 -2.19
CA LEU A 110 -14.15 19.52 -2.14
C LEU A 110 -15.58 19.37 -1.64
N SER A 111 -15.89 19.95 -0.48
CA SER A 111 -17.26 19.98 0.03
C SER A 111 -18.16 20.84 -0.85
N THR A 112 -19.46 20.57 -0.84
CA THR A 112 -20.46 21.30 -1.65
C THR A 112 -21.65 21.79 -0.82
N GLU A 113 -21.77 21.32 0.42
CA GLU A 113 -22.93 21.58 1.29
C GLU A 113 -22.83 22.90 2.07
N GLN A 114 -21.66 23.55 2.05
CA GLN A 114 -21.35 24.71 2.89
C GLN A 114 -21.28 25.97 2.04
N ASP A 115 -21.68 27.12 2.60
CA ASP A 115 -21.57 28.42 1.94
C ASP A 115 -20.12 28.81 1.62
N TYR A 116 -19.19 28.34 2.45
CA TYR A 116 -17.74 28.42 2.24
C TYR A 116 -17.14 27.02 2.16
N PRO A 117 -17.18 26.37 0.97
CA PRO A 117 -16.62 25.05 0.74
C PRO A 117 -15.17 24.89 1.20
N ARG A 118 -14.83 23.72 1.72
CA ARG A 118 -13.48 23.35 2.14
C ARG A 118 -12.86 22.32 1.19
N VAL A 119 -11.55 22.38 1.07
CA VAL A 119 -10.75 21.41 0.31
C VAL A 119 -9.89 20.62 1.28
N THR A 120 -10.07 19.30 1.34
CA THR A 120 -9.39 18.44 2.33
C THR A 120 -8.93 17.13 1.72
N MET A 121 -8.00 16.45 2.36
CA MET A 121 -7.69 15.06 2.00
C MET A 121 -8.83 14.14 2.46
N HIS A 122 -9.22 13.19 1.61
CA HIS A 122 -10.14 12.10 1.94
C HIS A 122 -9.47 10.76 1.73
N ARG A 123 -9.68 9.80 2.63
CA ARG A 123 -9.29 8.39 2.47
C ARG A 123 -10.51 7.50 2.68
N GLY A 124 -10.54 6.38 1.95
CA GLY A 124 -11.64 5.41 2.02
C GLY A 124 -12.77 5.69 1.04
N ALA A 125 -13.93 5.05 1.27
CA ALA A 125 -15.07 5.10 0.36
C ALA A 125 -15.60 6.53 0.16
N ARG A 126 -15.99 6.85 -1.08
CA ARG A 126 -16.55 8.15 -1.48
C ARG A 126 -18.01 8.24 -1.00
N ARG A 127 -18.22 8.65 0.25
CA ARG A 127 -19.57 8.72 0.88
C ARG A 127 -20.14 10.14 1.02
N GLY A 128 -19.34 11.19 0.84
CA GLY A 128 -19.78 12.57 0.96
C GLY A 128 -20.36 13.12 -0.35
N LYS A 129 -21.33 14.04 -0.28
CA LYS A 129 -21.98 14.67 -1.45
C LYS A 129 -21.11 15.68 -2.22
N GLY A 130 -19.82 15.73 -1.91
CA GLY A 130 -18.88 16.65 -2.53
C GLY A 130 -18.17 16.04 -3.74
N ARG A 131 -17.21 16.78 -4.27
CA ARG A 131 -16.43 16.37 -5.44
C ARG A 131 -15.10 15.75 -5.00
N TYR A 132 -14.70 14.69 -5.69
CA TYR A 132 -13.48 13.94 -5.41
C TYR A 132 -12.52 14.05 -6.59
N PHE A 133 -11.28 14.47 -6.34
CA PHE A 133 -10.22 14.61 -7.35
C PHE A 133 -9.06 13.66 -7.01
N GLY A 134 -8.59 12.92 -8.01
CA GLY A 134 -7.58 11.87 -7.86
C GLY A 134 -7.95 10.61 -8.67
N PRO A 135 -7.53 9.40 -8.24
CA PRO A 135 -6.77 9.08 -7.02
C PRO A 135 -5.33 9.61 -7.04
N TYR A 136 -4.79 9.88 -5.86
CA TYR A 136 -3.36 10.17 -5.67
C TYR A 136 -2.62 8.92 -5.17
N PRO A 137 -1.33 8.75 -5.51
CA PRO A 137 -0.56 7.56 -5.13
C PRO A 137 -0.39 7.40 -3.62
N ASN A 138 -0.24 8.50 -2.88
CA ASN A 138 0.00 8.52 -1.45
C ASN A 138 -0.41 9.86 -0.83
N ALA A 139 -0.44 9.95 0.50
CA ALA A 139 -0.86 11.19 1.16
C ALA A 139 0.15 12.33 1.03
N GLY A 140 1.43 12.04 0.78
CA GLY A 140 2.43 13.08 0.47
C GLY A 140 2.02 13.88 -0.76
N SER A 141 1.71 13.19 -1.85
CA SER A 141 1.27 13.82 -3.12
C SER A 141 -0.02 14.64 -2.96
N VAL A 142 -0.95 14.20 -2.10
CA VAL A 142 -2.14 15.00 -1.76
C VAL A 142 -1.76 16.26 -1.00
N ARG A 143 -0.90 16.16 0.02
CA ARG A 143 -0.47 17.32 0.82
C ARG A 143 0.26 18.35 -0.03
N GLU A 144 1.14 17.92 -0.94
CA GLU A 144 1.80 18.81 -1.89
C GLU A 144 0.79 19.56 -2.77
N SER A 145 -0.20 18.84 -3.30
CA SER A 145 -1.27 19.42 -4.11
C SER A 145 -2.12 20.41 -3.29
N LEU A 146 -2.52 20.05 -2.07
CA LEU A 146 -3.26 20.93 -1.16
C LEU A 146 -2.48 22.20 -0.82
N HIS A 147 -1.17 22.10 -0.58
CA HIS A 147 -0.32 23.26 -0.33
C HIS A 147 -0.22 24.17 -1.55
N LEU A 148 -0.20 23.60 -2.76
CA LEU A 148 -0.22 24.38 -3.99
C LEU A 148 -1.54 25.13 -4.15
N LEU A 149 -2.68 24.46 -3.95
CA LEU A 149 -4.00 25.09 -4.03
C LEU A 149 -4.17 26.27 -3.06
N GLN A 150 -3.66 26.14 -1.83
CA GLN A 150 -3.65 27.23 -0.84
C GLN A 150 -2.89 28.47 -1.33
N LYS A 151 -1.77 28.28 -2.04
CA LYS A 151 -0.98 29.40 -2.57
C LYS A 151 -1.67 30.09 -3.74
N LEU A 152 -2.33 29.32 -4.60
CA LEU A 152 -2.96 29.82 -5.83
C LEU A 152 -4.33 30.44 -5.57
N PHE A 153 -5.22 29.71 -4.90
CA PHE A 153 -6.65 30.05 -4.79
C PHE A 153 -7.07 30.39 -3.36
N ARG A 154 -6.22 30.17 -2.35
CA ARG A 154 -6.46 30.54 -0.94
C ARG A 154 -7.79 30.00 -0.36
N VAL A 155 -8.27 28.87 -0.88
CA VAL A 155 -9.45 28.16 -0.39
C VAL A 155 -9.14 27.50 0.95
N ARG A 156 -10.11 27.50 1.87
CA ARG A 156 -9.93 26.95 3.23
C ARG A 156 -9.74 25.44 3.22
N GLN A 157 -8.96 24.96 4.19
CA GLN A 157 -8.77 23.53 4.47
C GLN A 157 -9.03 23.19 5.94
N CYS A 158 -9.41 24.18 6.75
CA CYS A 158 -9.73 23.97 8.16
C CYS A 158 -11.06 23.21 8.33
N GLU A 159 -11.12 22.43 9.40
CA GLU A 159 -12.35 21.75 9.83
C GLU A 159 -13.46 22.75 10.18
N ASP A 160 -14.70 22.30 10.10
CA ASP A 160 -15.88 23.13 10.35
C ASP A 160 -15.99 23.57 11.81
N SER A 161 -15.58 22.71 12.74
CA SER A 161 -15.44 23.04 14.17
C SER A 161 -14.53 24.24 14.38
N PHE A 162 -13.38 24.27 13.70
CA PHE A 162 -12.47 25.41 13.75
C PHE A 162 -13.05 26.60 12.99
N PHE A 163 -13.67 26.43 11.84
CA PHE A 163 -14.23 27.54 11.06
C PHE A 163 -15.32 28.31 11.82
N ASN A 164 -16.27 27.60 12.43
CA ASN A 164 -17.44 28.20 13.08
C ASN A 164 -17.10 28.93 14.39
N ASN A 165 -16.00 28.58 15.05
CA ASN A 165 -15.65 29.07 16.39
C ASN A 165 -14.55 30.16 16.39
N ARG A 166 -14.25 30.78 15.24
CA ARG A 166 -13.16 31.76 15.13
C ARG A 166 -13.66 33.20 15.25
N SER A 167 -13.02 33.93 16.15
CA SER A 167 -13.20 35.38 16.33
C SER A 167 -12.09 36.22 15.69
N ARG A 168 -10.97 35.60 15.25
CA ARG A 168 -9.84 36.29 14.60
C ARG A 168 -9.24 35.45 13.45
N PRO A 169 -8.64 36.07 12.41
CA PRO A 169 -7.96 35.33 11.35
C PRO A 169 -6.87 34.40 11.91
N CYS A 170 -6.66 33.25 11.28
CA CYS A 170 -5.63 32.29 11.68
C CYS A 170 -4.29 32.52 10.96
N LEU A 171 -3.27 31.75 11.34
CA LEU A 171 -1.96 31.81 10.71
C LEU A 171 -2.01 31.64 9.19
N GLN A 172 -2.90 30.78 8.67
CA GLN A 172 -3.03 30.55 7.23
C GLN A 172 -3.41 31.84 6.47
N TYR A 173 -4.21 32.72 7.06
CA TYR A 173 -4.49 34.03 6.49
C TYR A 173 -3.26 34.94 6.54
N GLN A 174 -2.57 35.00 7.68
CA GLN A 174 -1.37 35.85 7.86
C GLN A 174 -0.26 35.50 6.86
N ILE A 175 -0.10 34.22 6.53
CA ILE A 175 0.86 33.75 5.52
C ILE A 175 0.27 33.69 4.10
N LYS A 176 -0.86 34.36 3.85
CA LYS A 176 -1.53 34.52 2.54
C LYS A 176 -1.95 33.20 1.86
N ARG A 177 -2.39 32.21 2.64
CA ARG A 177 -2.88 30.89 2.19
C ARG A 177 -4.39 30.67 2.36
N CYS A 178 -5.07 31.61 3.01
CA CYS A 178 -6.51 31.60 3.17
C CYS A 178 -7.04 33.04 3.12
N THR A 179 -8.24 33.25 2.61
CA THR A 179 -8.93 34.56 2.58
C THR A 179 -9.72 34.87 3.87
N ALA A 180 -9.61 34.02 4.89
CA ALA A 180 -10.29 34.14 6.19
C ALA A 180 -11.82 34.34 6.12
N PRO A 181 -12.57 33.50 5.38
CA PRO A 181 -14.03 33.56 5.36
C PRO A 181 -14.68 33.36 6.74
N CYS A 182 -13.99 32.69 7.68
CA CYS A 182 -14.49 32.45 9.04
C CYS A 182 -14.72 33.71 9.87
N VAL A 183 -14.15 34.85 9.47
CA VAL A 183 -14.33 36.14 10.14
C VAL A 183 -14.86 37.22 9.18
N GLY A 184 -15.41 36.82 8.03
CA GLY A 184 -16.05 37.73 7.08
C GLY A 184 -15.11 38.56 6.21
N ASN A 185 -13.82 38.21 6.11
CA ASN A 185 -12.83 38.97 5.30
C ASN A 185 -12.99 38.80 3.77
N ILE A 186 -13.91 37.95 3.32
CA ILE A 186 -14.24 37.73 1.91
C ILE A 186 -15.73 37.45 1.76
N THR A 187 -16.34 37.97 0.69
CA THR A 187 -17.75 37.70 0.42
C THR A 187 -17.96 36.26 -0.04
N ARG A 188 -19.20 35.77 0.07
CA ARG A 188 -19.56 34.43 -0.41
C ARG A 188 -19.34 34.29 -1.93
N ALA A 189 -19.64 35.34 -2.70
CA ALA A 189 -19.52 35.33 -4.15
C ALA A 189 -18.05 35.22 -4.60
N GLU A 190 -17.17 36.08 -4.06
CA GLU A 190 -15.74 36.03 -4.37
C GLU A 190 -15.11 34.70 -3.96
N TYR A 191 -15.49 34.15 -2.81
CA TYR A 191 -15.00 32.85 -2.38
C TYR A 191 -15.46 31.71 -3.28
N ALA A 192 -16.70 31.78 -3.79
CA ALA A 192 -17.22 30.79 -4.73
C ALA A 192 -16.43 30.78 -6.04
N GLU A 193 -15.95 31.93 -6.51
CA GLU A 193 -15.05 32.02 -7.68
C GLU A 193 -13.70 31.34 -7.41
N ASP A 194 -13.07 31.59 -6.25
CA ASP A 194 -11.82 30.92 -5.86
C ASP A 194 -12.01 29.37 -5.77
N VAL A 195 -13.17 28.92 -5.30
CA VAL A 195 -13.55 27.49 -5.29
C VAL A 195 -13.75 26.94 -6.70
N GLN A 196 -14.39 27.71 -7.59
CA GLN A 196 -14.58 27.33 -8.99
C GLN A 196 -13.24 27.20 -9.71
N HIS A 197 -12.33 28.17 -9.57
CA HIS A 197 -10.99 28.11 -10.13
C HIS A 197 -10.20 26.91 -9.59
N THR A 198 -10.34 26.61 -8.29
CA THR A 198 -9.74 25.41 -7.68
C THR A 198 -10.24 24.13 -8.36
N ALA A 199 -11.55 24.02 -8.57
CA ALA A 199 -12.15 22.87 -9.23
C ALA A 199 -11.70 22.74 -10.69
N LEU A 200 -11.73 23.83 -11.47
CA LEU A 200 -11.28 23.85 -12.86
C LEU A 200 -9.80 23.45 -12.98
N PHE A 201 -8.96 23.95 -12.08
CA PHE A 201 -7.54 23.59 -12.04
C PHE A 201 -7.31 22.10 -11.76
N LEU A 202 -8.09 21.51 -10.84
CA LEU A 202 -8.03 20.07 -10.53
C LEU A 202 -8.58 19.20 -11.68
N GLU A 203 -9.47 19.73 -12.51
CA GLU A 203 -9.93 19.11 -13.76
C GLU A 203 -8.96 19.29 -14.93
N GLY A 204 -7.83 19.99 -14.72
CA GLY A 204 -6.86 20.30 -15.77
C GLY A 204 -7.28 21.42 -16.73
N LYS A 205 -8.36 22.16 -16.43
CA LYS A 205 -8.82 23.32 -17.20
C LYS A 205 -8.06 24.60 -16.82
N SER A 206 -6.75 24.49 -16.64
CA SER A 206 -5.90 25.59 -16.19
C SER A 206 -5.88 26.78 -17.15
N ASN A 207 -5.99 26.54 -18.47
CA ASN A 207 -6.05 27.64 -19.45
C ASN A 207 -7.31 28.48 -19.27
N GLN A 208 -8.45 27.84 -19.00
CA GLN A 208 -9.70 28.55 -18.71
C GLN A 208 -9.55 29.43 -17.46
N VAL A 209 -8.91 28.91 -16.41
CA VAL A 209 -8.62 29.70 -15.19
C VAL A 209 -7.68 30.88 -15.51
N ILE A 210 -6.68 30.69 -16.37
CA ILE A 210 -5.77 31.76 -16.77
C ILE A 210 -6.52 32.83 -17.57
N ASP A 211 -7.33 32.45 -18.53
CA ASP A 211 -8.11 33.37 -19.36
C ASP A 211 -9.10 34.18 -18.51
N ASP A 212 -9.75 33.54 -17.54
CA ASP A 212 -10.61 34.20 -16.56
C ASP A 212 -9.84 35.22 -15.70
N LEU A 213 -8.66 34.85 -15.19
CA LEU A 213 -7.80 35.74 -14.42
C LEU A 213 -7.25 36.91 -15.24
N VAL A 214 -6.95 36.71 -16.53
CA VAL A 214 -6.50 37.78 -17.44
C VAL A 214 -7.61 38.81 -17.60
N ARG A 215 -8.85 38.36 -17.87
CA ARG A 215 -10.01 39.25 -17.95
C ARG A 215 -10.22 40.04 -16.66
N LEU A 216 -10.13 39.39 -15.50
CA LEU A 216 -10.25 40.07 -14.19
C LEU A 216 -9.12 41.08 -13.96
N MET A 217 -7.90 40.76 -14.38
CA MET A 217 -6.75 41.67 -14.31
C MET A 217 -6.94 42.92 -15.18
N GLU A 218 -7.40 42.74 -16.42
CA GLU A 218 -7.65 43.84 -17.36
C GLU A 218 -8.79 44.74 -16.87
N GLN A 219 -9.87 44.15 -16.35
CA GLN A 219 -10.98 44.89 -15.74
C GLN A 219 -10.51 45.71 -14.54
N ALA A 220 -9.77 45.10 -13.61
CA ALA A 220 -9.23 45.80 -12.45
C ALA A 220 -8.29 46.95 -12.86
N ALA A 221 -7.50 46.78 -13.93
CA ALA A 221 -6.66 47.84 -14.45
C ALA A 221 -7.47 48.99 -15.09
N ALA A 222 -8.53 48.67 -15.83
CA ALA A 222 -9.46 49.65 -16.41
C ALA A 222 -10.17 50.48 -15.33
N ASP A 223 -10.56 49.83 -14.23
CA ASP A 223 -11.18 50.45 -13.05
C ASP A 223 -10.16 51.15 -12.13
N ARG A 224 -8.87 51.21 -12.53
CA ARG A 224 -7.75 51.83 -11.78
C ARG A 224 -7.43 51.16 -10.44
N HIS A 225 -7.82 49.91 -10.24
CA HIS A 225 -7.46 49.06 -9.10
C HIS A 225 -6.14 48.30 -9.33
N TYR A 226 -5.02 49.04 -9.43
CA TYR A 226 -3.72 48.48 -9.83
C TYR A 226 -3.16 47.41 -8.86
N GLU A 227 -3.43 47.53 -7.56
CA GLU A 227 -2.99 46.53 -6.58
C GLU A 227 -3.69 45.18 -6.81
N LEU A 228 -4.99 45.21 -7.11
CA LEU A 228 -5.76 44.00 -7.42
C LEU A 228 -5.32 43.39 -8.76
N ALA A 229 -5.07 44.22 -9.77
CA ALA A 229 -4.51 43.77 -11.04
C ALA A 229 -3.14 43.07 -10.85
N ALA A 230 -2.28 43.62 -9.98
CA ALA A 230 -1.00 42.98 -9.65
C ALA A 230 -1.19 41.60 -8.98
N VAL A 231 -2.18 41.45 -8.09
CA VAL A 231 -2.51 40.15 -7.48
C VAL A 231 -2.93 39.12 -8.54
N TYR A 232 -3.76 39.48 -9.51
CA TYR A 232 -4.15 38.58 -10.59
C TYR A 232 -2.97 38.23 -11.50
N ARG A 233 -2.14 39.21 -11.87
CA ARG A 233 -0.91 38.98 -12.64
C ARG A 233 0.01 37.96 -11.96
N ASP A 234 0.24 38.11 -10.66
CA ASP A 234 1.12 37.21 -9.90
C ASP A 234 0.52 35.79 -9.78
N ARG A 235 -0.81 35.67 -9.68
CA ARG A 235 -1.53 34.39 -9.76
C ARG A 235 -1.36 33.73 -11.15
N ILE A 236 -1.50 34.50 -12.23
CA ILE A 236 -1.30 34.02 -13.61
C ILE A 236 0.13 33.50 -13.79
N ALA A 237 1.13 34.27 -13.35
CA ALA A 237 2.53 33.86 -13.42
C ALA A 237 2.78 32.55 -12.63
N SER A 238 2.19 32.44 -11.43
CA SER A 238 2.29 31.22 -10.61
C SER A 238 1.64 30.01 -11.30
N LEU A 239 0.48 30.18 -11.93
CA LEU A 239 -0.20 29.12 -12.68
C LEU A 239 0.60 28.66 -13.91
N ARG A 240 1.16 29.60 -14.66
CA ARG A 240 2.01 29.30 -15.82
C ARG A 240 3.27 28.53 -15.42
N HIS A 241 3.94 28.93 -14.33
CA HIS A 241 5.11 28.22 -13.81
C HIS A 241 4.79 26.77 -13.41
N VAL A 242 3.61 26.55 -12.81
CA VAL A 242 3.14 25.20 -12.47
C VAL A 242 2.87 24.39 -13.73
N GLN A 243 2.27 24.99 -14.77
CA GLN A 243 2.07 24.31 -16.05
C GLN A 243 3.39 23.95 -16.73
N GLU A 244 4.38 24.85 -16.76
CA GLU A 244 5.70 24.63 -17.37
C GLU A 244 6.45 23.46 -16.71
N LYS A 245 6.43 23.39 -15.37
CA LYS A 245 7.03 22.25 -14.63
C LYS A 245 6.33 20.92 -14.86
N GLN A 246 5.08 20.95 -15.31
CA GLN A 246 4.24 19.78 -15.54
C GLN A 246 4.07 19.48 -17.04
N TYR A 247 4.75 20.24 -17.91
CA TYR A 247 4.63 20.20 -19.37
C TYR A 247 5.33 18.97 -19.97
N VAL A 248 4.84 17.78 -19.62
CA VAL A 248 5.32 16.52 -20.18
C VAL A 248 4.41 16.06 -21.33
N SER A 249 3.19 16.59 -21.48
CA SER A 249 2.36 16.23 -22.64
C SER A 249 1.28 17.26 -23.03
N LYS A 250 1.01 17.33 -24.35
CA LYS A 250 -0.18 17.98 -24.92
C LYS A 250 -1.43 17.08 -24.87
N GLU A 251 -1.29 15.85 -24.40
CA GLU A 251 -2.38 14.88 -24.35
C GLU A 251 -3.38 15.18 -23.23
N ARG A 252 -4.66 15.08 -23.58
CA ARG A 252 -5.79 15.21 -22.67
C ARG A 252 -6.28 13.81 -22.32
N GLY A 253 -6.60 13.58 -21.05
CA GLY A 253 -7.21 12.34 -20.59
C GLY A 253 -6.68 11.86 -19.25
N ASP A 254 -7.43 10.93 -18.67
CA ASP A 254 -7.07 10.21 -17.46
C ASP A 254 -6.54 8.84 -17.85
N LEU A 255 -5.33 8.51 -17.43
CA LEU A 255 -4.73 7.22 -17.67
C LEU A 255 -3.75 6.84 -16.57
N ASP A 256 -3.57 5.55 -16.37
CA ASP A 256 -2.53 5.03 -15.48
C ASP A 256 -1.46 4.31 -16.31
N VAL A 257 -0.19 4.54 -15.97
CA VAL A 257 0.95 3.91 -16.64
C VAL A 257 1.57 2.90 -15.71
N LEU A 258 1.57 1.62 -16.11
CA LEU A 258 2.08 0.52 -15.33
C LEU A 258 3.32 -0.09 -15.99
N ALA A 259 4.44 -0.04 -15.29
CA ALA A 259 5.67 -0.70 -15.70
C ALA A 259 6.01 -1.84 -14.75
N CYS A 260 6.31 -3.01 -15.31
CA CYS A 260 6.78 -4.17 -14.56
C CYS A 260 8.22 -4.47 -14.96
N LEU A 261 9.05 -4.77 -13.97
CA LEU A 261 10.36 -5.38 -14.14
C LEU A 261 10.51 -6.50 -13.13
N SER A 262 11.16 -7.58 -13.54
CA SER A 262 11.49 -8.70 -12.67
C SER A 262 12.99 -8.98 -12.70
N GLY A 263 13.53 -9.45 -11.58
CA GLY A 263 14.96 -9.75 -11.43
C GLY A 263 15.27 -10.36 -10.08
N SER A 264 16.22 -11.30 -10.02
CA SER A 264 16.68 -11.93 -8.78
C SER A 264 15.55 -12.48 -7.89
N GLY A 265 14.54 -13.11 -8.51
CA GLY A 265 13.38 -13.69 -7.80
C GLY A 265 12.39 -12.67 -7.24
N THR A 266 12.56 -11.37 -7.52
CA THR A 266 11.66 -10.29 -7.09
C THR A 266 11.07 -9.58 -8.31
N ALA A 267 9.85 -9.05 -8.16
CA ALA A 267 9.22 -8.21 -9.16
C ALA A 267 8.89 -6.83 -8.59
N CYS A 268 8.96 -5.81 -9.43
CA CYS A 268 8.54 -4.46 -9.13
C CYS A 268 7.52 -4.01 -10.18
N VAL A 269 6.35 -3.58 -9.71
CA VAL A 269 5.33 -2.92 -10.53
C VAL A 269 5.22 -1.47 -10.10
N GLN A 270 5.59 -0.58 -11.01
CA GLN A 270 5.47 0.85 -10.87
C GLN A 270 4.15 1.32 -11.49
N VAL A 271 3.38 2.14 -10.77
CA VAL A 271 2.14 2.75 -11.26
C VAL A 271 2.27 4.26 -11.22
N PHE A 272 2.16 4.93 -12.36
CA PHE A 272 2.04 6.38 -12.48
C PHE A 272 0.59 6.78 -12.73
N PHE A 273 0.15 7.86 -12.09
CA PHE A 273 -1.21 8.37 -12.17
C PHE A 273 -1.22 9.65 -12.99
N ILE A 274 -1.79 9.60 -14.20
CA ILE A 274 -1.94 10.77 -15.06
C ILE A 274 -3.41 11.19 -15.07
N ARG A 275 -3.71 12.41 -14.61
CA ARG A 275 -5.06 12.98 -14.64
C ARG A 275 -5.06 14.30 -15.38
N ALA A 276 -5.95 14.43 -16.36
CA ALA A 276 -6.00 15.56 -17.28
C ALA A 276 -4.62 15.94 -17.84
N GLY A 277 -3.82 14.95 -18.25
CA GLY A 277 -2.47 15.15 -18.79
C GLY A 277 -1.37 15.47 -17.77
N ARG A 278 -1.68 15.54 -16.47
CA ARG A 278 -0.73 15.86 -15.39
C ARG A 278 -0.36 14.63 -14.59
N SER A 279 0.92 14.49 -14.22
CA SER A 279 1.36 13.45 -13.30
C SER A 279 1.00 13.83 -11.86
N LEU A 280 0.14 13.03 -11.23
CA LEU A 280 -0.19 13.13 -9.80
C LEU A 280 0.82 12.39 -8.91
N GLY A 281 1.85 11.81 -9.52
CA GLY A 281 2.90 11.03 -8.87
C GLY A 281 2.80 9.53 -9.18
N ASN A 282 3.49 8.73 -8.38
CA ASN A 282 3.65 7.29 -8.60
C ASN A 282 3.54 6.46 -7.31
N ALA A 283 3.18 5.20 -7.46
CA ALA A 283 3.21 4.18 -6.42
C ALA A 283 4.05 2.98 -6.89
N VAL A 284 4.70 2.31 -5.94
CA VAL A 284 5.59 1.17 -6.20
C VAL A 284 5.05 -0.05 -5.47
N PHE A 285 5.01 -1.18 -6.14
CA PHE A 285 4.54 -2.45 -5.61
C PHE A 285 5.56 -3.55 -5.83
N PHE A 286 5.73 -4.41 -4.83
CA PHE A 286 6.57 -5.60 -4.90
C PHE A 286 5.70 -6.85 -4.74
N PRO A 287 4.97 -7.28 -5.79
CA PRO A 287 4.13 -8.46 -5.70
C PRO A 287 4.97 -9.70 -5.42
N LYS A 288 4.44 -10.63 -4.62
CA LYS A 288 5.08 -11.94 -4.44
C LYS A 288 4.81 -12.74 -5.70
N VAL A 289 5.87 -13.09 -6.42
CA VAL A 289 5.79 -13.81 -7.68
C VAL A 289 6.41 -15.20 -7.54
N PRO A 290 5.83 -16.24 -8.15
CA PRO A 290 6.52 -17.51 -8.30
C PRO A 290 7.78 -17.35 -9.15
N MET A 291 8.76 -18.24 -8.97
CA MET A 291 9.98 -18.25 -9.81
C MET A 291 9.64 -18.29 -11.30
N GLU A 292 10.45 -17.60 -12.10
CA GLU A 292 10.38 -17.54 -13.58
C GLU A 292 9.08 -16.95 -14.16
N SER A 293 8.31 -16.19 -13.37
CA SER A 293 7.14 -15.48 -13.90
C SER A 293 7.58 -14.30 -14.77
N SER A 294 7.09 -14.23 -16.01
CA SER A 294 7.42 -13.12 -16.92
C SER A 294 6.70 -11.82 -16.52
N GLU A 295 7.23 -10.66 -16.94
CA GLU A 295 6.60 -9.35 -16.65
C GLU A 295 5.16 -9.26 -17.19
N ALA A 296 4.88 -9.89 -18.33
CA ALA A 296 3.54 -9.93 -18.92
C ALA A 296 2.57 -10.76 -18.06
N GLU A 297 3.02 -11.89 -17.49
CA GLU A 297 2.23 -12.70 -16.55
C GLU A 297 2.01 -11.97 -15.22
N ILE A 298 3.04 -11.27 -14.74
CA ILE A 298 2.93 -10.45 -13.52
C ILE A 298 1.90 -9.34 -13.73
N LEU A 299 1.92 -8.63 -14.86
CA LEU A 299 0.91 -7.61 -15.18
C LEU A 299 -0.49 -8.21 -15.39
N SER A 300 -0.59 -9.39 -16.02
CA SER A 300 -1.85 -10.12 -16.18
C SER A 300 -2.53 -10.41 -14.84
N ALA A 301 -1.76 -10.81 -13.82
CA ALA A 301 -2.29 -11.03 -12.48
C ALA A 301 -2.45 -9.74 -11.66
N PHE A 302 -1.52 -8.79 -11.79
CA PHE A 302 -1.48 -7.57 -10.99
C PHE A 302 -2.64 -6.64 -11.35
N VAL A 303 -2.89 -6.37 -12.63
CA VAL A 303 -3.88 -5.36 -13.08
C VAL A 303 -5.28 -5.66 -12.54
N PRO A 304 -5.85 -6.88 -12.72
CA PRO A 304 -7.16 -7.23 -12.20
C PRO A 304 -7.22 -7.13 -10.67
N GLN A 305 -6.25 -7.71 -9.96
CA GLN A 305 -6.15 -7.66 -8.50
C GLN A 305 -6.03 -6.23 -7.96
N TYR A 306 -5.30 -5.36 -8.66
CA TYR A 306 -5.06 -3.99 -8.25
C TYR A 306 -6.32 -3.14 -8.40
N TYR A 307 -7.06 -3.29 -9.50
CA TYR A 307 -8.29 -2.55 -9.76
C TYR A 307 -9.54 -3.18 -9.12
N LEU A 308 -9.39 -4.27 -8.37
CA LEU A 308 -10.47 -4.96 -7.66
C LEU A 308 -11.22 -4.12 -6.63
N ASP A 309 -10.73 -2.96 -6.21
CA ASP A 309 -11.43 -2.05 -5.28
C ASP A 309 -11.11 -0.59 -5.59
N LYS A 310 -10.63 -0.31 -6.80
CA LYS A 310 -10.10 0.99 -7.19
C LYS A 310 -10.80 1.52 -8.43
N ALA A 311 -10.84 2.84 -8.56
CA ALA A 311 -11.33 3.49 -9.77
C ALA A 311 -10.36 3.21 -10.92
N VAL A 312 -10.89 2.78 -12.05
CA VAL A 312 -10.13 2.47 -13.27
C VAL A 312 -10.19 3.68 -14.19
N PRO A 313 -9.08 4.22 -14.70
CA PRO A 313 -9.13 5.24 -15.74
C PRO A 313 -9.56 4.63 -17.11
N PRO A 314 -10.03 5.46 -18.07
CA PRO A 314 -10.40 4.98 -19.41
C PRO A 314 -9.26 4.33 -20.22
N GLU A 315 -8.00 4.62 -19.87
CA GLU A 315 -6.83 4.07 -20.56
C GLU A 315 -5.75 3.60 -19.59
N LEU A 316 -5.16 2.44 -19.89
CA LEU A 316 -4.02 1.86 -19.18
C LEU A 316 -2.86 1.66 -20.15
N LEU A 317 -1.72 2.27 -19.84
CA LEU A 317 -0.49 2.08 -20.60
C LEU A 317 0.41 1.06 -19.89
N LEU A 318 0.70 -0.06 -20.52
CA LEU A 318 1.48 -1.16 -19.94
C LEU A 318 2.84 -1.29 -20.60
N SER A 319 3.90 -1.46 -19.81
CA SER A 319 5.24 -1.77 -20.33
C SER A 319 5.31 -3.07 -21.15
N HIS A 320 4.50 -4.06 -20.78
CA HIS A 320 4.42 -5.37 -21.44
C HIS A 320 2.94 -5.71 -21.64
N LYS A 321 2.60 -6.32 -22.78
CA LYS A 321 1.21 -6.68 -23.10
C LYS A 321 0.86 -8.03 -22.46
N PRO A 322 -0.14 -8.12 -21.55
CA PRO A 322 -0.67 -9.39 -21.09
C PRO A 322 -1.23 -10.20 -22.27
N GLY A 323 -1.08 -11.53 -22.23
CA GLY A 323 -1.63 -12.40 -23.27
C GLY A 323 -3.16 -12.37 -23.33
N ASP A 324 -3.81 -12.14 -22.19
CA ASP A 324 -5.26 -12.12 -21.99
C ASP A 324 -5.83 -10.70 -21.84
N TRP A 325 -5.15 -9.70 -22.42
CA TRP A 325 -5.51 -8.28 -22.32
C TRP A 325 -6.97 -7.97 -22.68
N GLN A 326 -7.59 -8.66 -23.66
CA GLN A 326 -9.00 -8.43 -24.00
C GLN A 326 -9.96 -8.78 -22.85
N VAL A 327 -9.65 -9.85 -22.12
CA VAL A 327 -10.46 -10.30 -20.97
C VAL A 327 -10.31 -9.32 -19.82
N ILE A 328 -9.09 -8.77 -19.64
CA ILE A 328 -8.82 -7.73 -18.65
C ILE A 328 -9.61 -6.45 -19.02
N GLU A 329 -9.58 -6.01 -20.27
CA GLU A 329 -10.38 -4.85 -20.74
C GLU A 329 -11.88 -5.05 -20.49
N GLU A 330 -12.44 -6.22 -20.83
CA GLU A 330 -13.86 -6.55 -20.60
C GLU A 330 -14.22 -6.47 -19.11
N MET A 331 -13.43 -7.14 -18.26
CA MET A 331 -13.64 -7.16 -16.81
C MET A 331 -13.56 -5.76 -16.21
N LEU A 332 -12.55 -4.97 -16.58
CA LEU A 332 -12.36 -3.63 -16.08
C LEU A 332 -13.46 -2.68 -16.57
N SER A 333 -13.87 -2.78 -17.83
CA SER A 333 -14.92 -1.92 -18.40
C SER A 333 -16.28 -2.18 -17.75
N SER A 334 -16.65 -3.46 -17.62
CA SER A 334 -17.88 -3.89 -16.94
C SER A 334 -17.93 -3.37 -15.50
N ARG A 335 -16.80 -3.47 -14.80
CA ARG A 335 -16.67 -3.00 -13.41
C ARG A 335 -16.70 -1.47 -13.29
N ALA A 336 -16.03 -0.76 -14.20
CA ALA A 336 -15.91 0.69 -14.16
C ALA A 336 -17.19 1.41 -14.62
N GLY A 337 -18.04 0.74 -15.40
CA GLY A 337 -19.23 1.32 -16.01
C GLY A 337 -18.92 2.24 -17.20
N HIS A 338 -17.71 2.16 -17.74
CA HIS A 338 -17.25 2.86 -18.94
C HIS A 338 -16.18 2.03 -19.65
N ASP A 339 -15.90 2.34 -20.92
CA ASP A 339 -14.87 1.64 -21.69
C ASP A 339 -13.47 1.87 -21.09
N VAL A 340 -12.71 0.78 -20.99
CA VAL A 340 -11.30 0.77 -20.55
C VAL A 340 -10.46 0.13 -21.64
N SER A 341 -9.43 0.85 -22.09
CA SER A 341 -8.49 0.37 -23.11
C SER A 341 -7.09 0.15 -22.56
N ILE A 342 -6.46 -0.94 -22.97
CA ILE A 342 -5.09 -1.32 -22.65
C ILE A 342 -4.22 -1.12 -23.89
N ARG A 343 -3.11 -0.40 -23.71
CA ARG A 343 -2.12 -0.16 -24.76
C ARG A 343 -0.72 -0.43 -24.22
N SER A 344 0.15 -0.99 -25.04
CA SER A 344 1.56 -1.24 -24.68
C SER A 344 2.56 -0.70 -25.70
N GLN A 345 2.15 -0.58 -26.96
CA GLN A 345 2.93 0.02 -28.04
C GLN A 345 2.38 1.40 -28.33
N VAL A 346 3.06 2.42 -27.82
CA VAL A 346 2.65 3.83 -27.94
C VAL A 346 3.81 4.67 -28.49
N ARG A 347 3.49 5.87 -28.99
CA ARG A 347 4.46 6.83 -29.54
C ARG A 347 4.33 8.19 -28.84
N GLY A 348 5.28 9.08 -29.08
CA GLY A 348 5.25 10.44 -28.55
C GLY A 348 5.32 10.49 -27.02
N ASP A 349 4.50 11.33 -26.39
CA ASP A 349 4.54 11.55 -24.94
C ASP A 349 4.14 10.29 -24.15
N ARG A 350 3.20 9.50 -24.65
CA ARG A 350 2.81 8.21 -24.05
C ARG A 350 4.00 7.26 -23.91
N ALA A 351 4.86 7.20 -24.94
CA ALA A 351 6.07 6.38 -24.89
C ALA A 351 7.06 6.89 -23.83
N ARG A 352 7.18 8.21 -23.68
CA ARG A 352 8.03 8.82 -22.63
C ARG A 352 7.52 8.46 -21.23
N TRP A 353 6.20 8.42 -21.01
CA TRP A 353 5.65 8.00 -19.72
C TRP A 353 5.91 6.52 -19.42
N VAL A 354 5.75 5.63 -20.40
CA VAL A 354 6.09 4.20 -20.23
C VAL A 354 7.57 4.05 -19.90
N GLU A 355 8.44 4.75 -20.61
CA GLU A 355 9.89 4.70 -20.36
C GLU A 355 10.28 5.26 -18.99
N MET A 356 9.68 6.38 -18.58
CA MET A 356 9.84 6.93 -17.24
C MET A 356 9.39 5.94 -16.17
N ALA A 357 8.25 5.28 -16.37
CA ALA A 357 7.75 4.25 -15.45
C ALA A 357 8.71 3.05 -15.36
N ARG A 358 9.27 2.59 -16.49
CA ARG A 358 10.28 1.52 -16.51
C ARG A 358 11.55 1.90 -15.77
N LYS A 359 12.09 3.10 -15.99
CA LYS A 359 13.29 3.58 -15.27
C LYS A 359 13.06 3.65 -13.76
N ASN A 360 11.91 4.16 -13.34
CA ASN A 360 11.55 4.20 -11.91
C ASN A 360 11.38 2.80 -11.32
N ALA A 361 10.78 1.86 -12.07
CA ALA A 361 10.70 0.47 -11.66
C ALA A 361 12.09 -0.16 -11.49
N ALA A 362 13.06 0.18 -12.36
CA ALA A 362 14.41 -0.34 -12.30
C ALA A 362 15.14 0.14 -11.03
N TYR A 363 15.10 1.46 -10.77
CA TYR A 363 15.68 2.04 -9.55
C TYR A 363 15.03 1.48 -8.28
N ALA A 364 13.70 1.33 -8.28
CA ALA A 364 12.98 0.79 -7.14
C ALA A 364 13.30 -0.69 -6.89
N LEU A 365 13.42 -1.50 -7.95
CA LEU A 365 13.80 -2.90 -7.85
C LEU A 365 15.23 -3.05 -7.31
N GLU A 366 16.18 -2.28 -7.84
CA GLU A 366 17.57 -2.26 -7.38
C GLU A 366 17.67 -1.86 -5.91
N ALA A 367 17.01 -0.76 -5.52
CA ALA A 367 16.97 -0.33 -4.12
C ALA A 367 16.35 -1.38 -3.20
N HIS A 368 15.31 -2.07 -3.65
CA HIS A 368 14.65 -3.13 -2.88
C HIS A 368 15.55 -4.36 -2.72
N VAL A 369 16.21 -4.80 -3.78
CA VAL A 369 17.17 -5.90 -3.74
C VAL A 369 18.34 -5.55 -2.80
N ASN A 370 18.91 -4.36 -2.93
CA ASN A 370 20.02 -3.90 -2.08
C ASN A 370 19.60 -3.82 -0.60
N SER A 371 18.42 -3.29 -0.31
CA SER A 371 17.87 -3.26 1.05
C SER A 371 17.68 -4.66 1.63
N ARG A 372 17.21 -5.63 0.82
CA ARG A 372 16.97 -7.01 1.25
C ARG A 372 18.27 -7.78 1.48
N THR A 373 19.26 -7.59 0.62
CA THR A 373 20.62 -8.15 0.82
C THR A 373 21.25 -7.59 2.09
N GLY A 374 21.13 -6.28 2.31
CA GLY A 374 21.60 -5.64 3.55
C GLY A 374 20.89 -6.19 4.78
N TYR A 375 19.57 -6.35 4.73
CA TYR A 375 18.78 -6.95 5.82
C TYR A 375 19.19 -8.39 6.12
N ALA A 376 19.33 -9.23 5.09
CA ALA A 376 19.74 -10.63 5.26
C ALA A 376 21.15 -10.75 5.87
N GLY A 377 22.07 -9.84 5.52
CA GLY A 377 23.38 -9.72 6.17
C GLY A 377 23.23 -9.40 7.66
N ARG A 378 22.47 -8.36 8.00
CA ARG A 378 22.21 -7.97 9.40
C ARG A 378 21.56 -9.10 10.21
N LEU A 379 20.63 -9.86 9.60
CA LEU A 379 19.94 -10.97 10.25
C LEU A 379 20.90 -12.14 10.56
N ARG A 380 21.85 -12.43 9.65
CA ARG A 380 22.91 -13.42 9.90
C ARG A 380 23.84 -13.00 11.03
N ASP A 381 24.22 -11.74 11.05
CA ASP A 381 25.07 -11.22 12.12
C ASP A 381 24.33 -11.25 13.46
N LEU A 382 23.03 -10.92 13.48
CA LEU A 382 22.20 -11.04 14.68
C LEU A 382 22.11 -12.49 15.17
N ALA A 383 21.84 -13.44 14.28
CA ALA A 383 21.78 -14.86 14.64
C ALA A 383 23.13 -15.35 15.20
N THR A 384 24.24 -14.91 14.60
CA THR A 384 25.59 -15.23 15.07
C THR A 384 25.87 -14.65 16.45
N VAL A 385 25.54 -13.37 16.67
CA VAL A 385 25.73 -12.67 17.94
C VAL A 385 24.92 -13.30 19.07
N LEU A 386 23.67 -13.68 18.78
CA LEU A 386 22.78 -14.32 19.73
C LEU A 386 22.99 -15.83 19.85
N ALA A 387 23.94 -16.39 19.10
CA ALA A 387 24.23 -17.82 19.02
C ALA A 387 22.96 -18.66 18.76
N LEU A 388 22.11 -18.21 17.83
CA LEU A 388 20.94 -18.96 17.40
C LEU A 388 21.37 -20.14 16.51
N ASP A 389 20.74 -21.30 16.70
CA ASP A 389 21.01 -22.50 15.90
C ASP A 389 20.67 -22.30 14.42
N ASP A 390 19.60 -21.56 14.15
CA ASP A 390 19.10 -21.25 12.81
C ASP A 390 18.83 -19.75 12.63
N LEU A 391 18.76 -19.31 11.37
CA LEU A 391 18.30 -17.96 11.05
C LEU A 391 16.84 -17.78 11.43
N PRO A 392 16.48 -16.81 12.30
CA PRO A 392 15.12 -16.66 12.77
C PRO A 392 14.18 -16.36 11.60
N GLY A 393 13.20 -17.24 11.43
CA GLY A 393 12.11 -17.14 10.46
C GLY A 393 11.15 -15.98 10.79
N ARG A 394 10.92 -15.77 12.09
CA ARG A 394 10.02 -14.77 12.66
C ARG A 394 10.60 -14.17 13.94
N ILE A 395 10.63 -12.84 13.99
CA ILE A 395 11.05 -12.04 15.14
C ILE A 395 9.86 -11.17 15.57
N GLU A 396 9.51 -11.19 16.85
CA GLU A 396 8.51 -10.28 17.43
C GLU A 396 9.19 -9.32 18.40
N CYS A 397 8.78 -8.05 18.39
CA CYS A 397 9.32 -7.03 19.29
C CYS A 397 8.19 -6.28 20.00
N PHE A 398 8.25 -6.25 21.34
CA PHE A 398 7.29 -5.53 22.18
C PHE A 398 7.87 -4.23 22.73
N ASP A 399 7.10 -3.15 22.60
CA ASP A 399 7.36 -1.83 23.18
C ASP A 399 6.16 -1.35 24.01
N ILE A 400 6.43 -0.68 25.13
CA ILE A 400 5.43 -0.05 26.00
C ILE A 400 5.57 1.46 25.89
N SER A 401 4.54 2.10 25.36
CA SER A 401 4.48 3.55 25.18
C SER A 401 3.51 4.20 26.17
N HIS A 402 3.97 5.27 26.82
CA HIS A 402 3.13 6.16 27.63
C HIS A 402 3.02 7.53 26.98
N THR A 403 1.81 7.93 26.59
CA THR A 403 1.51 9.32 26.25
C THR A 403 0.99 10.03 27.49
N SER A 404 1.65 11.13 27.88
CA SER A 404 1.26 11.89 29.07
C SER A 404 -0.18 12.42 28.92
N GLY A 405 -1.13 11.85 29.67
CA GLY A 405 -2.56 12.16 29.60
C GLY A 405 -3.43 11.17 28.81
N GLU A 406 -2.87 10.14 28.18
CA GLU A 406 -3.59 9.06 27.48
C GLU A 406 -3.35 7.69 28.15
N ALA A 407 -4.18 6.69 27.80
CA ALA A 407 -4.03 5.33 28.30
C ALA A 407 -2.75 4.65 27.76
N THR A 408 -2.09 3.83 28.59
CA THR A 408 -0.90 3.06 28.19
C THR A 408 -1.22 2.11 27.02
N VAL A 409 -0.33 2.06 26.03
CA VAL A 409 -0.47 1.19 24.85
C VAL A 409 0.80 0.37 24.66
N ALA A 410 0.65 -0.94 24.50
CA ALA A 410 1.72 -1.82 24.06
C ALA A 410 1.63 -2.08 22.55
N SER A 411 2.77 -2.14 21.88
CA SER A 411 2.85 -2.46 20.45
C SER A 411 3.71 -3.70 20.24
N CYS A 412 3.23 -4.62 19.39
CA CYS A 412 4.02 -5.75 18.89
C CYS A 412 4.28 -5.54 17.39
N VAL A 413 5.55 -5.37 17.04
CA VAL A 413 6.00 -5.35 15.64
C VAL A 413 6.59 -6.70 15.27
N VAL A 414 6.48 -7.07 14.00
CA VAL A 414 6.86 -8.40 13.52
C VAL A 414 7.80 -8.28 12.34
N PHE A 415 8.89 -9.03 12.36
CA PHE A 415 9.83 -9.16 11.26
C PHE A 415 9.94 -10.64 10.86
N GLY A 416 10.22 -10.88 9.59
CA GLY A 416 10.60 -12.20 9.09
C GLY A 416 11.91 -12.13 8.32
N GLN A 417 12.30 -13.21 7.64
CA GLN A 417 13.57 -13.26 6.88
C GLN A 417 13.67 -12.25 5.72
N GLU A 418 12.55 -11.69 5.26
CA GLU A 418 12.51 -10.69 4.20
C GLU A 418 12.31 -9.25 4.71
N GLY A 419 12.28 -9.04 6.03
CA GLY A 419 12.04 -7.74 6.66
C GLY A 419 10.70 -7.63 7.40
N PRO A 420 10.17 -6.41 7.62
CA PRO A 420 8.99 -6.19 8.45
C PRO A 420 7.68 -6.75 7.87
N LEU A 421 6.93 -7.49 8.67
CA LEU A 421 5.61 -8.07 8.36
C LEU A 421 4.48 -7.19 8.93
N LYS A 422 4.21 -6.06 8.27
CA LYS A 422 3.27 -5.03 8.76
C LYS A 422 1.83 -5.52 8.99
N SER A 423 1.37 -6.53 8.24
CA SER A 423 0.05 -7.16 8.44
C SER A 423 -0.10 -7.82 9.81
N ASP A 424 1.02 -8.18 10.41
CA ASP A 424 1.07 -8.96 11.64
C ASP A 424 1.29 -8.05 12.85
N TYR A 425 1.44 -6.74 12.65
CA TYR A 425 1.60 -5.77 13.73
C TYR A 425 0.33 -5.73 14.58
N ARG A 426 0.50 -5.63 15.90
CA ARG A 426 -0.61 -5.54 16.85
C ARG A 426 -0.39 -4.38 17.81
N ARG A 427 -1.49 -3.79 18.25
CA ARG A 427 -1.53 -2.79 19.32
C ARG A 427 -2.50 -3.26 20.39
N PHE A 428 -2.08 -3.15 21.64
CA PHE A 428 -2.82 -3.57 22.80
C PHE A 428 -3.08 -2.35 23.66
N ASN A 429 -4.35 -1.97 23.77
CA ASN A 429 -4.77 -1.02 24.80
C ASN A 429 -4.65 -1.72 26.14
N ILE A 430 -3.87 -1.13 27.04
CA ILE A 430 -3.62 -1.65 28.38
C ILE A 430 -4.67 -1.07 29.33
N ARG A 431 -5.23 -1.94 30.18
CA ARG A 431 -6.33 -1.59 31.09
C ARG A 431 -6.10 -2.23 32.46
N ASP A 432 -6.72 -1.64 33.47
CA ASP A 432 -6.84 -2.22 34.81
C ASP A 432 -5.48 -2.47 35.50
N ILE A 433 -4.49 -1.62 35.20
CA ILE A 433 -3.18 -1.60 35.87
C ILE A 433 -2.93 -0.24 36.53
N GLN A 434 -2.00 -0.20 37.48
CA GLN A 434 -1.53 1.06 38.05
C GLN A 434 -0.84 1.89 36.96
N ALA A 435 -1.16 3.19 36.90
CA ALA A 435 -0.57 4.08 35.91
C ALA A 435 0.97 4.13 36.06
N GLY A 436 1.69 3.86 34.97
CA GLY A 436 3.15 3.79 34.94
C GLY A 436 3.75 2.43 35.31
N ASP A 437 2.94 1.38 35.46
CA ASP A 437 3.44 0.01 35.67
C ASP A 437 3.74 -0.70 34.34
N ASP A 438 4.97 -0.51 33.85
CA ASP A 438 5.45 -1.09 32.58
C ASP A 438 5.50 -2.63 32.63
N TYR A 439 5.73 -3.21 33.81
CA TYR A 439 5.82 -4.66 33.98
C TYR A 439 4.44 -5.30 33.83
N ALA A 440 3.42 -4.74 34.48
CA ALA A 440 2.04 -5.20 34.34
C ALA A 440 1.50 -4.96 32.91
N ALA A 441 1.91 -3.85 32.27
CA ALA A 441 1.56 -3.60 30.87
C ALA A 441 2.17 -4.64 29.91
N MET A 442 3.45 -5.00 30.11
CA MET A 442 4.14 -6.03 29.34
C MET A 442 3.50 -7.40 29.55
N ASP A 443 3.27 -7.80 30.80
CA ASP A 443 2.59 -9.05 31.16
C ASP A 443 1.24 -9.17 30.43
N GLN A 444 0.39 -8.15 30.55
CA GLN A 444 -0.94 -8.15 29.94
C GLN A 444 -0.86 -8.25 28.41
N ALA A 445 0.07 -7.53 27.76
CA ALA A 445 0.22 -7.56 26.30
C ALA A 445 0.72 -8.91 25.80
N VAL A 446 1.81 -9.43 26.37
CA VAL A 446 2.42 -10.72 26.03
C VAL A 446 1.41 -11.84 26.29
N LYS A 447 0.75 -11.85 27.45
CA LYS A 447 -0.23 -12.89 27.81
C LYS A 447 -1.38 -12.96 26.82
N ARG A 448 -1.96 -11.80 26.46
CA ARG A 448 -3.06 -11.73 25.49
C ARG A 448 -2.63 -12.18 24.09
N HIS A 449 -1.42 -11.86 23.68
CA HIS A 449 -0.89 -12.23 22.36
C HIS A 449 -0.59 -13.73 22.28
N TYR A 450 0.23 -14.25 23.19
CA TYR A 450 0.66 -15.65 23.16
C TYR A 450 -0.46 -16.63 23.50
N THR A 451 -1.45 -16.24 24.31
CA THR A 451 -2.67 -17.07 24.50
C THR A 451 -3.39 -17.34 23.18
N ARG A 452 -3.41 -16.37 22.24
CA ARG A 452 -4.02 -16.56 20.92
C ARG A 452 -3.16 -17.43 20.02
N LEU A 453 -1.84 -17.26 20.06
CA LEU A 453 -0.91 -18.08 19.27
C LEU A 453 -0.98 -19.56 19.69
N VAL A 454 -1.02 -19.84 21.00
CA VAL A 454 -1.19 -21.22 21.53
C VAL A 454 -2.55 -21.81 21.13
N LYS A 455 -3.59 -20.99 20.93
CA LYS A 455 -4.89 -21.40 20.40
C LYS A 455 -4.92 -21.61 18.88
N GLY A 456 -3.78 -21.46 18.19
CA GLY A 456 -3.65 -21.69 16.75
C GLY A 456 -3.97 -20.47 15.88
N GLU A 457 -4.13 -19.27 16.45
CA GLU A 457 -4.40 -18.03 15.70
C GLU A 457 -3.13 -17.36 15.14
N GLY A 458 -2.07 -18.14 14.88
CA GLY A 458 -0.81 -17.66 14.33
C GLY A 458 0.35 -18.63 14.59
N SER A 459 1.57 -18.19 14.29
CA SER A 459 2.81 -18.93 14.53
C SER A 459 3.62 -18.27 15.63
N LEU A 460 4.25 -19.07 16.49
CA LEU A 460 5.23 -18.58 17.47
C LEU A 460 6.45 -17.98 16.76
N PRO A 461 7.09 -16.94 17.32
CA PRO A 461 8.36 -16.43 16.82
C PRO A 461 9.54 -17.30 17.26
N ASP A 462 10.62 -17.26 16.50
CA ASP A 462 11.89 -17.89 16.90
C ASP A 462 12.65 -16.99 17.90
N LEU A 463 12.44 -15.67 17.79
CA LEU A 463 13.07 -14.65 18.64
C LEU A 463 12.05 -13.61 19.09
N LEU A 464 11.98 -13.38 20.40
CA LEU A 464 11.21 -12.33 21.05
C LEU A 464 12.15 -11.25 21.60
N LEU A 465 12.02 -10.05 21.07
CA LEU A 465 12.68 -8.84 21.55
C LEU A 465 11.74 -8.06 22.49
N ILE A 466 12.27 -7.57 23.60
CA ILE A 466 11.55 -6.74 24.55
C ILE A 466 12.29 -5.41 24.69
N ASP A 467 11.66 -4.26 24.34
CA ASP A 467 12.25 -2.93 24.66
C ASP A 467 12.15 -2.71 26.17
N GLY A 468 13.21 -3.10 26.88
CA GLY A 468 13.22 -3.20 28.32
C GLY A 468 14.40 -3.99 28.85
N GLY A 469 14.69 -3.78 30.13
CA GLY A 469 15.76 -4.48 30.83
C GLY A 469 15.31 -5.82 31.42
N LYS A 470 16.13 -6.33 32.34
CA LYS A 470 15.93 -7.62 33.03
C LYS A 470 14.52 -7.80 33.63
N GLY A 471 13.92 -6.74 34.17
CA GLY A 471 12.59 -6.81 34.75
C GLY A 471 11.49 -7.09 33.72
N GLN A 472 11.51 -6.39 32.58
CA GLN A 472 10.51 -6.56 31.52
C GLN A 472 10.65 -7.92 30.85
N VAL A 473 11.89 -8.37 30.64
CA VAL A 473 12.19 -9.72 30.17
C VAL A 473 11.68 -10.77 31.16
N GLY A 474 11.88 -10.57 32.46
CA GLY A 474 11.37 -11.47 33.50
C GLY A 474 9.85 -11.61 33.47
N ALA A 475 9.12 -10.49 33.30
CA ALA A 475 7.66 -10.51 33.16
C ALA A 475 7.22 -11.30 31.92
N ALA A 476 7.87 -11.08 30.76
CA ALA A 476 7.57 -11.82 29.55
C ALA A 476 7.85 -13.33 29.70
N LEU A 477 8.98 -13.69 30.33
CA LEU A 477 9.34 -15.10 30.58
C LEU A 477 8.34 -15.80 31.50
N ALA A 478 7.87 -15.14 32.56
CA ALA A 478 6.87 -15.70 33.47
C ALA A 478 5.57 -16.06 32.73
N VAL A 479 5.14 -15.21 31.80
CA VAL A 479 3.97 -15.46 30.95
C VAL A 479 4.21 -16.62 29.99
N LEU A 480 5.38 -16.66 29.32
CA LEU A 480 5.69 -17.75 28.40
C LEU A 480 5.75 -19.10 29.11
N ASP A 481 6.31 -19.15 30.32
CA ASP A 481 6.34 -20.35 31.16
C ASP A 481 4.93 -20.77 31.62
N GLU A 482 4.08 -19.82 32.04
CA GLU A 482 2.66 -20.07 32.37
C GLU A 482 1.91 -20.70 31.18
N LEU A 483 2.22 -20.25 29.96
CA LEU A 483 1.63 -20.75 28.71
C LEU A 483 2.36 -21.96 28.12
N GLN A 484 3.40 -22.46 28.81
CA GLN A 484 4.24 -23.59 28.40
C GLN A 484 4.91 -23.42 27.01
N VAL A 485 5.23 -22.18 26.65
CA VAL A 485 5.96 -21.83 25.43
C VAL A 485 7.46 -21.88 25.73
N LYS A 486 8.16 -22.88 25.19
CA LYS A 486 9.57 -23.16 25.54
C LYS A 486 10.58 -22.89 24.42
N ASP A 487 10.14 -22.88 23.17
CA ASP A 487 11.02 -22.82 21.99
C ASP A 487 11.21 -21.40 21.44
N VAL A 488 11.08 -20.38 22.29
CA VAL A 488 11.22 -18.97 21.90
C VAL A 488 12.41 -18.36 22.61
N GLN A 489 13.41 -17.91 21.85
CA GLN A 489 14.53 -17.17 22.42
C GLN A 489 14.08 -15.77 22.83
N VAL A 490 14.32 -15.35 24.08
CA VAL A 490 13.93 -14.01 24.57
C VAL A 490 15.16 -13.15 24.80
N VAL A 491 15.13 -11.93 24.29
CA VAL A 491 16.21 -10.93 24.44
C VAL A 491 15.62 -9.58 24.83
N GLY A 492 16.11 -9.01 25.92
CA GLY A 492 15.82 -7.63 26.31
C GLY A 492 16.76 -6.66 25.61
N VAL A 493 16.22 -5.56 25.11
CA VAL A 493 16.95 -4.44 24.54
C VAL A 493 16.91 -3.32 25.57
N ALA A 494 18.00 -3.16 26.32
CA ALA A 494 18.10 -2.14 27.35
C ALA A 494 18.75 -0.87 26.81
N LYS A 495 18.17 0.29 27.14
CA LYS A 495 18.72 1.61 26.75
C LYS A 495 20.08 1.82 27.41
N GLY A 496 21.10 2.12 26.61
CA GLY A 496 22.46 2.40 27.07
C GLY A 496 22.62 3.71 27.84
N GLU A 497 23.84 3.98 28.29
CA GLU A 497 24.19 5.22 29.00
C GLU A 497 23.77 6.47 28.19
N GLY A 498 22.98 7.34 28.82
CA GLY A 498 22.54 8.61 28.22
C GLY A 498 21.40 8.53 27.20
N ARG A 499 20.74 7.36 27.02
CA ARG A 499 19.59 7.17 26.08
C ARG A 499 19.90 7.58 24.62
N LYS A 500 21.16 7.42 24.18
CA LYS A 500 21.55 7.68 22.79
C LYS A 500 21.30 6.43 21.94
N PRO A 501 20.70 6.55 20.74
CA PRO A 501 20.64 5.45 19.78
C PRO A 501 22.05 4.96 19.45
N GLY A 502 22.31 3.66 19.51
CA GLY A 502 23.65 3.10 19.27
C GLY A 502 24.27 2.36 20.45
N LEU A 503 23.82 2.64 21.66
CA LEU A 503 24.42 2.13 22.89
C LEU A 503 23.54 1.08 23.58
N GLU A 504 22.55 0.53 22.90
CA GLU A 504 21.65 -0.46 23.48
C GLU A 504 22.40 -1.74 23.87
N LYS A 505 22.14 -2.25 25.06
CA LYS A 505 22.72 -3.50 25.58
C LYS A 505 21.70 -4.62 25.48
N LEU A 506 22.14 -5.79 25.05
CA LEU A 506 21.27 -6.95 24.91
C LEU A 506 21.35 -7.84 26.13
N TYR A 507 20.20 -8.15 26.71
CA TYR A 507 20.06 -9.09 27.82
C TYR A 507 19.45 -10.39 27.30
N ILE A 508 20.28 -11.44 27.15
CA ILE A 508 19.80 -12.76 26.74
C ILE A 508 19.17 -13.45 27.95
N ALA A 509 17.90 -13.86 27.82
CA ALA A 509 17.20 -14.62 28.85
C ALA A 509 17.94 -15.92 29.19
N GLY A 510 18.10 -16.20 30.49
CA GLY A 510 18.86 -17.36 30.99
C GLY A 510 20.37 -17.16 31.10
N GLY A 511 20.91 -16.03 30.66
CA GLY A 511 22.31 -15.64 30.84
C GLY A 511 22.51 -14.53 31.89
N ASP A 512 23.69 -14.52 32.52
CA ASP A 512 24.10 -13.45 33.45
C ASP A 512 24.86 -12.30 32.76
N LYS A 513 25.22 -12.46 31.48
CA LYS A 513 25.99 -11.48 30.72
C LYS A 513 25.09 -10.65 29.82
N MET A 514 25.27 -9.33 29.87
CA MET A 514 24.78 -8.43 28.83
C MET A 514 25.78 -8.45 27.67
N LEU A 515 25.26 -8.53 26.44
CA LEU A 515 26.06 -8.34 25.24
C LEU A 515 26.10 -6.86 24.88
N ASP A 516 27.31 -6.36 24.68
CA ASP A 516 27.58 -5.01 24.18
C ASP A 516 28.01 -5.14 22.72
N LEU A 517 27.25 -4.52 21.81
CA LEU A 517 27.54 -4.58 20.39
C LEU A 517 28.21 -3.29 19.93
N PRO A 518 29.25 -3.38 19.07
CA PRO A 518 29.80 -2.21 18.42
C PRO A 518 28.70 -1.40 17.72
N VAL A 519 28.77 -0.06 17.82
CA VAL A 519 27.76 0.85 17.26
C VAL A 519 27.59 0.66 15.74
N ASP A 520 28.65 0.27 15.06
CA ASP A 520 28.69 -0.02 13.61
C ASP A 520 28.31 -1.46 13.25
N SER A 521 28.00 -2.29 14.25
CA SER A 521 27.62 -3.69 14.05
C SER A 521 26.33 -3.79 13.23
N PRO A 522 26.31 -4.60 12.15
CA PRO A 522 25.09 -4.83 11.37
C PRO A 522 23.95 -5.43 12.22
N ALA A 523 24.26 -6.24 13.24
CA ALA A 523 23.28 -6.76 14.18
C ALA A 523 22.62 -5.64 14.99
N GLN A 524 23.40 -4.67 15.48
CA GLN A 524 22.90 -3.52 16.23
C GLN A 524 21.98 -2.64 15.38
N HIS A 525 22.36 -2.39 14.12
CA HIS A 525 21.54 -1.64 13.17
C HIS A 525 20.18 -2.31 12.90
N LEU A 526 20.10 -3.64 12.97
CA LEU A 526 18.82 -4.35 12.82
C LEU A 526 17.94 -4.23 14.07
N ILE A 527 18.52 -4.25 15.26
CA ILE A 527 17.78 -4.08 16.51
C ILE A 527 17.19 -2.67 16.64
N GLN A 528 17.88 -1.67 16.10
CA GLN A 528 17.39 -0.28 16.06
C GLN A 528 16.29 -0.03 15.03
N GLN A 529 16.22 -0.87 14.00
CA GLN A 529 15.27 -0.73 12.89
C GLN A 529 13.87 -1.23 13.28
#